data_AF-A0A1T1HQJ7-F1
#
_entry.id   AF-A0A1T1HQJ7-F1
#
_cell.length_a   1.000
_cell.length_b   1.000
_cell.length_c   1.000
_cell.angle_alpha   90.00
_cell.angle_beta   90.00
_cell.angle_gamma   90.00
#
_symmetry.space_group_name_H-M   'P 1'
#
loop_
_entity.id
_entity.type
_entity.pdbx_description
1 polymer ?
#
loop_
_entity_poly.entity_id
_entity_poly.type
_entity_poly.pdbx_seq_one_letter_code
_entity_poly.pdbx_strand_id
1 'polypeptide(L)'
;MSTPQERLFALALYHMRQQLSHKFGACTDGDLGVSLAANLAYALHNNALDVLEGRAFDIEQALERIEGIDRLLGTRDCRQLAEQIRTDLAAQKPDTL
;
A
#
# COMPACT_ATOMS: atom_id res chain seq x y z
N MET A 1 4.86 5.93 -18.86
CA MET A 1 3.63 5.10 -18.98
C MET A 1 3.86 3.84 -18.18
N SER A 2 2.85 3.38 -17.44
CA SER A 2 2.94 2.17 -16.62
C SER A 2 2.93 0.90 -17.47
N THR A 3 3.62 -0.14 -17.00
CA THR A 3 3.66 -1.45 -17.67
C THR A 3 2.30 -2.17 -17.55
N PRO A 4 1.97 -3.13 -18.43
CA PRO A 4 0.75 -3.93 -18.30
C PRO A 4 0.60 -4.61 -16.93
N GLN A 5 1.71 -5.07 -16.35
CA GLN A 5 1.78 -5.70 -15.03
C GLN A 5 1.42 -4.70 -13.91
N GLU A 6 1.99 -3.49 -13.95
CA GLU A 6 1.65 -2.42 -12.99
C GLU A 6 0.18 -2.05 -13.06
N ARG A 7 -0.38 -1.95 -14.27
CA ARG A 7 -1.81 -1.66 -14.47
C ARG A 7 -2.71 -2.76 -13.91
N LEU A 8 -2.35 -4.03 -14.12
CA LEU A 8 -3.09 -5.17 -13.56
C LEU A 8 -3.15 -5.09 -12.03
N PHE A 9 -2.01 -4.87 -11.38
CA PHE A 9 -1.95 -4.77 -9.91
C PHE A 9 -2.68 -3.54 -9.38
N ALA A 10 -2.55 -2.38 -10.04
CA ALA A 10 -3.27 -1.18 -9.67
C ALA A 10 -4.79 -1.34 -9.80
N LEU A 11 -5.28 -1.99 -10.87
CA LEU A 11 -6.70 -2.33 -11.01
C LEU A 11 -7.17 -3.27 -9.90
N ALA A 12 -6.43 -4.35 -9.64
CA ALA A 12 -6.78 -5.31 -8.60
C ALA A 12 -6.89 -4.63 -7.22
N LEU A 13 -5.93 -3.77 -6.88
CA LEU A 13 -5.92 -3.03 -5.62
C LEU A 13 -7.08 -2.04 -5.51
N TYR A 14 -7.39 -1.33 -6.60
CA TYR A 14 -8.53 -0.43 -6.67
C TYR A 14 -9.86 -1.19 -6.46
N HIS A 15 -10.01 -2.37 -7.07
CA HIS A 15 -11.16 -3.25 -6.84
C HIS A 15 -11.23 -3.75 -5.40
N MET A 16 -10.11 -4.19 -4.80
CA MET A 16 -10.06 -4.59 -3.39
C MET A 16 -10.54 -3.46 -2.48
N ARG A 17 -10.10 -2.22 -2.71
CA ARG A 17 -10.56 -1.05 -1.93
C ARG A 17 -12.08 -0.86 -2.00
N GLN A 18 -12.70 -1.08 -3.17
CA GLN A 18 -14.16 -0.98 -3.28
C GLN A 18 -14.86 -2.05 -2.45
N GLN A 19 -14.41 -3.30 -2.56
CA GLN A 19 -14.99 -4.45 -1.84
C GLN A 19 -14.78 -4.34 -0.31
N LEU A 20 -13.62 -3.83 0.11
CA LEU A 20 -13.24 -3.71 1.52
C LEU A 20 -13.66 -2.38 2.16
N SER A 21 -14.32 -1.48 1.43
CA SER A 21 -14.70 -0.15 1.92
C SER A 21 -15.46 -0.18 3.25
N HIS A 22 -16.34 -1.16 3.44
CA HIS A 22 -17.10 -1.39 4.68
C HIS A 22 -16.29 -1.96 5.87
N LYS A 23 -15.01 -2.33 5.66
CA LYS A 23 -14.10 -2.88 6.70
C LYS A 23 -12.96 -1.92 7.04
N PHE A 24 -12.95 -0.71 6.49
CA PHE A 24 -11.94 0.29 6.80
C PHE A 24 -12.13 0.86 8.22
N GLY A 25 -11.02 1.15 8.90
CA GLY A 25 -11.00 1.75 10.24
C GLY A 25 -10.38 0.85 11.30
N ALA A 26 -10.69 1.16 12.57
CA ALA A 26 -10.20 0.41 13.73
C ALA A 26 -10.76 -1.02 13.76
N CYS A 27 -9.95 -1.97 14.22
CA CYS A 27 -10.39 -3.35 14.43
C CYS A 27 -11.42 -3.38 15.57
N THR A 28 -12.70 -3.39 15.22
CA THR A 28 -13.79 -3.23 16.20
C THR A 28 -14.51 -4.53 16.51
N ASP A 29 -14.42 -5.56 15.64
CA ASP A 29 -15.12 -6.85 15.86
C ASP A 29 -14.69 -7.99 14.89
N GLY A 30 -13.48 -7.93 14.31
CA GLY A 30 -13.13 -8.79 13.17
C GLY A 30 -11.70 -9.32 13.15
N ASP A 31 -11.45 -10.23 12.21
CA ASP A 31 -10.12 -10.75 11.87
C ASP A 31 -9.15 -9.59 11.58
N LEU A 32 -8.04 -9.54 12.34
CA LEU A 32 -6.99 -8.54 12.18
C LEU A 32 -6.43 -8.55 10.75
N GLY A 33 -6.34 -9.71 10.10
CA GLY A 33 -5.88 -9.83 8.73
C GLY A 33 -6.80 -9.14 7.73
N VAL A 34 -8.12 -9.24 7.92
CA VAL A 34 -9.10 -8.52 7.08
C VAL A 34 -9.01 -7.02 7.31
N SER A 35 -8.83 -6.58 8.57
CA SER A 35 -8.67 -5.17 8.91
C SER A 35 -7.38 -4.60 8.32
N LEU A 36 -6.27 -5.35 8.39
CA LEU A 36 -4.99 -4.97 7.79
C LEU A 36 -5.11 -4.83 6.27
N ALA A 37 -5.71 -5.82 5.60
CA ALA A 37 -5.92 -5.79 4.14
C ALA A 37 -6.80 -4.61 3.71
N ALA A 38 -7.87 -4.31 4.45
CA ALA A 38 -8.75 -3.18 4.17
C ALA A 38 -8.02 -1.83 4.31
N ASN A 39 -7.22 -1.68 5.37
CA ASN A 39 -6.44 -0.48 5.60
C ASN A 39 -5.30 -0.32 4.59
N LEU A 40 -4.64 -1.40 4.15
CA LEU A 40 -3.64 -1.36 3.08
C LEU A 40 -4.24 -0.94 1.74
N ALA A 41 -5.37 -1.54 1.35
CA ALA A 41 -6.08 -1.15 0.14
C ALA A 41 -6.50 0.33 0.18
N TYR A 42 -6.92 0.81 1.36
CA TYR A 42 -7.21 2.22 1.55
C TYR A 42 -5.96 3.12 1.55
N ALA A 43 -4.83 2.70 2.12
CA ALA A 43 -3.61 3.51 2.12
C ALA A 43 -3.08 3.75 0.70
N LEU A 44 -3.25 2.76 -0.19
CA LEU A 44 -2.61 2.73 -1.50
C LEU A 44 -3.53 3.04 -2.70
N HIS A 45 -4.84 3.21 -2.50
CA HIS A 45 -5.77 3.39 -3.64
C HIS A 45 -5.48 4.63 -4.49
N ASN A 46 -5.01 5.73 -3.88
CA ASN A 46 -4.63 6.94 -4.62
C ASN A 46 -3.42 6.68 -5.51
N ASN A 47 -2.41 6.01 -4.96
CA ASN A 47 -1.22 5.59 -5.71
C ASN A 47 -1.57 4.62 -6.85
N ALA A 48 -2.50 3.69 -6.63
CA ALA A 48 -3.03 2.86 -7.72
C ALA A 48 -3.71 3.69 -8.81
N LEU A 49 -4.52 4.68 -8.44
CA LEU A 49 -5.14 5.59 -9.40
C LEU A 49 -4.08 6.36 -10.21
N ASP A 50 -3.00 6.80 -9.56
CA ASP A 50 -1.89 7.48 -10.24
C ASP A 50 -1.24 6.57 -11.31
N VAL A 51 -1.01 5.29 -11.01
CA VAL A 51 -0.51 4.30 -11.98
C VAL A 51 -1.47 4.11 -13.16
N LEU A 52 -2.78 4.07 -12.89
CA LEU A 52 -3.80 3.85 -13.92
C LEU A 52 -3.94 5.04 -14.86
N GLU A 53 -3.82 6.25 -14.33
CA GLU A 53 -3.92 7.51 -15.06
C GLU A 53 -2.58 7.99 -15.63
N GLY A 54 -1.48 7.29 -15.32
CA GLY A 54 -0.13 7.65 -15.78
C GLY A 54 0.42 8.91 -15.10
N ARG A 55 -0.05 9.23 -13.89
CA ARG A 55 0.49 10.31 -13.04
C ARG A 55 1.75 9.84 -12.30
N ALA A 56 2.43 10.79 -11.68
CA ALA A 56 3.60 10.49 -10.85
C ALA A 56 3.20 9.66 -9.62
N PHE A 57 3.99 8.62 -9.33
CA PHE A 57 3.83 7.80 -8.13
C PHE A 57 4.85 8.22 -7.08
N ASP A 58 4.37 8.72 -5.94
CA ASP A 58 5.23 9.05 -4.80
C ASP A 58 5.32 7.85 -3.85
N ILE A 59 6.50 7.21 -3.87
CA ILE A 59 6.75 5.99 -3.10
C ILE A 59 6.93 6.26 -1.60
N GLU A 60 7.55 7.38 -1.22
CA GLU A 60 7.75 7.69 0.20
C GLU A 60 6.42 8.01 0.86
N GLN A 61 5.56 8.79 0.17
CA GLN A 61 4.21 9.06 0.65
C GLN A 61 3.38 7.77 0.79
N ALA A 62 3.55 6.80 -0.11
CA ALA A 62 2.87 5.51 -0.01
C ALA A 62 3.34 4.72 1.23
N LEU A 63 4.65 4.70 1.49
CA LEU A 63 5.25 4.02 2.64
C LEU A 63 4.85 4.66 3.97
N GLU A 64 4.82 5.99 4.05
CA GLU A 64 4.33 6.73 5.22
C GLU A 64 2.87 6.37 5.56
N ARG A 65 2.02 6.24 4.54
CA ARG A 65 0.61 5.83 4.73
C ARG A 65 0.51 4.38 5.22
N ILE A 66 1.33 3.47 4.68
CA ILE A 66 1.40 2.08 5.13
C ILE A 66 1.76 2.04 6.62
N GLU A 67 2.83 2.72 7.03
CA GLU A 67 3.26 2.80 8.44
C GLU A 67 2.19 3.39 9.37
N GLY A 68 1.38 4.33 8.86
CA GLY A 68 0.28 4.93 9.61
C GLY A 68 -0.78 3.93 10.08
N ILE A 69 -0.94 2.79 9.37
CA ILE A 69 -1.93 1.75 9.69
C ILE A 69 -1.66 1.14 11.07
N ASP A 70 -0.40 0.97 11.44
CA ASP A 70 -0.01 0.36 12.71
C ASP A 70 -0.58 1.14 13.92
N ARG A 71 -0.71 2.47 13.80
CA ARG A 71 -1.33 3.30 14.86
C ARG A 71 -2.83 3.05 14.99
N LEU A 72 -3.49 2.71 13.89
CA LEU A 72 -4.94 2.43 13.87
C LEU A 72 -5.27 1.04 14.38
N LEU A 73 -4.38 0.06 14.15
CA LEU A 73 -4.62 -1.34 14.46
C LEU A 73 -3.84 -1.86 15.69
N GLY A 74 -2.90 -1.08 16.22
CA GLY A 74 -2.07 -1.49 17.35
C GLY A 74 -1.02 -2.54 17.00
N THR A 75 -0.59 -2.59 15.73
CA THR A 75 0.34 -3.59 15.17
C THR A 75 1.73 -2.98 14.90
N ARG A 76 2.66 -3.79 14.36
CA ARG A 76 3.93 -3.33 13.78
C ARG A 76 4.20 -3.90 12.38
N ASP A 77 3.23 -4.62 11.82
CA ASP A 77 3.38 -5.41 10.60
C ASP A 77 3.60 -4.49 9.39
N CYS A 78 2.89 -3.37 9.33
CA CYS A 78 3.00 -2.44 8.22
C CYS A 78 4.33 -1.68 8.22
N ARG A 79 4.89 -1.36 9.39
CA ARG A 79 6.24 -0.80 9.49
C ARG A 79 7.30 -1.77 8.97
N GLN A 80 7.24 -3.04 9.37
CA GLN A 80 8.17 -4.05 8.89
C GLN A 80 8.09 -4.22 7.36
N LEU A 81 6.86 -4.22 6.81
CA LEU A 81 6.65 -4.22 5.36
C LEU A 81 7.29 -3.01 4.69
N ALA A 82 7.07 -1.80 5.22
CA ALA A 82 7.62 -0.58 4.64
C ALA A 82 9.15 -0.54 4.71
N GLU A 83 9.74 -0.99 5.82
CA GLU A 83 11.20 -1.15 5.96
C GLU A 83 11.76 -2.14 4.93
N GLN A 84 11.14 -3.32 4.78
CA GLN A 84 11.55 -4.31 3.79
C GLN A 84 11.54 -3.74 2.37
N ILE A 85 10.47 -3.03 1.99
CA ILE A 85 10.37 -2.39 0.67
C ILE A 85 11.50 -1.37 0.49
N ARG A 86 11.80 -0.52 1.48
CA ARG A 86 12.91 0.44 1.39
C ARG A 86 14.25 -0.27 1.23
N THR A 87 14.49 -1.34 1.98
CA THR A 87 15.71 -2.15 1.85
C THR A 87 15.85 -2.73 0.44
N ASP A 88 14.78 -3.29 -0.11
CA ASP A 88 14.77 -3.88 -1.45
C ASP A 88 15.02 -2.83 -2.54
N LEU A 89 14.44 -1.63 -2.39
CA LEU A 89 14.66 -0.51 -3.31
C LEU A 89 16.09 0.04 -3.21
N ALA A 90 16.65 0.11 -2.01
CA ALA A 90 18.04 0.54 -1.81
C ALA A 90 19.02 -0.46 -2.44
N ALA A 91 18.77 -1.76 -2.29
CA ALA A 91 19.58 -2.82 -2.90
C ALA A 91 19.52 -2.82 -4.44
N GLN A 92 18.45 -2.27 -5.03
CA GLN A 92 18.28 -2.14 -6.48
C GLN A 92 18.99 -0.90 -7.07
N LYS A 93 19.47 0.04 -6.25
CA LYS A 93 20.34 1.12 -6.72
C LYS A 93 21.80 0.62 -6.66
N PRO A 94 22.42 0.20 -7.78
CA PRO A 94 23.85 -0.03 -7.78
C PRO A 94 24.56 1.32 -7.53
N ASP A 95 25.66 1.27 -6.77
CA ASP A 95 26.62 2.36 -6.63
C ASP A 95 26.84 3.02 -8.00
N THR A 96 26.36 4.25 -8.13
CA THR A 96 26.69 5.07 -9.29
C THR A 96 28.09 5.62 -9.03
N LEU A 97 29.10 4.92 -9.59
CA LEU A 97 30.48 5.41 -9.75
C LEU A 97 30.50 6.74 -10.52
#